data_AF-A0A8T4MK41-F1
#
_entry.id   AF-A0A8T4MK41-F1
#
_cell.length_a   1.000
_cell.length_b   1.000
_cell.length_c   1.000
_cell.angle_alpha   90.00
_cell.angle_beta   90.00
_cell.angle_gamma   90.00
#
_symmetry.space_group_name_H-M   'P 1'
#
loop_
_entity.id
_entity.type
_entity.pdbx_description
1 polymer ?
#
loop_
_entity_poly.entity_id
_entity_poly.type
_entity_poly.pdbx_seq_one_letter_code
_entity_poly.pdbx_strand_id
1 'polypeptide(L)'
;MKESENLLRILEESFNAFKSKDSLKLKKLSNETVHTSSLTQDPSNILIAVVIYSLGKLLERENYFNLPGWKNFESLTTSALKISIEDLKQNKEEKFTQDFIQIRKAIGKISGKLKKYIEEVFEKSEITKASRIYEHGISLGQTSKLLGITIYDLANYTGQTGISEVSLNQTINEKERVKMLEDMFI
;
A
#
# COMPACT_ATOMS: atom_id res chain seq x y z
N MET A 1 16.81 -11.94 -6.33
CA MET A 1 17.03 -10.59 -5.80
C MET A 1 16.70 -10.65 -4.33
N LYS A 2 17.54 -10.12 -3.44
CA LYS A 2 17.18 -10.08 -2.00
C LYS A 2 16.00 -9.11 -1.83
N GLU A 3 15.09 -9.41 -0.90
CA GLU A 3 13.86 -8.64 -0.69
C GLU A 3 14.16 -7.15 -0.42
N SER A 4 15.20 -6.86 0.36
CA SER A 4 15.70 -5.51 0.63
C SER A 4 16.22 -4.78 -0.62
N GLU A 5 16.84 -5.49 -1.56
CA GLU A 5 17.29 -4.90 -2.85
C GLU A 5 16.09 -4.50 -3.72
N ASN A 6 15.01 -5.31 -3.70
CA ASN A 6 13.78 -4.98 -4.41
C ASN A 6 13.10 -3.75 -3.82
N LEU A 7 13.00 -3.72 -2.49
CA LEU A 7 12.43 -2.60 -1.74
C LEU A 7 13.17 -1.30 -2.03
N LEU A 8 14.50 -1.34 -1.99
CA LEU A 8 15.32 -0.18 -2.29
C LEU A 8 15.09 0.33 -3.72
N ARG A 9 15.07 -0.57 -4.72
CA ARG A 9 14.79 -0.21 -6.11
C ARG A 9 13.42 0.44 -6.26
N ILE A 10 12.37 -0.16 -5.70
CA ILE A 10 11.00 0.37 -5.73
C ILE A 10 10.96 1.78 -5.16
N LEU A 11 11.65 2.02 -4.04
CA LEU A 11 11.66 3.29 -3.34
C LEU A 11 12.42 4.37 -4.12
N GLU A 12 13.58 4.03 -4.70
CA GLU A 12 14.37 4.93 -5.56
C GLU A 12 13.61 5.32 -6.84
N GLU A 13 12.97 4.34 -7.49
CA GLU A 13 12.14 4.60 -8.66
C GLU A 13 10.92 5.46 -8.31
N SER A 14 10.33 5.26 -7.13
CA SER A 14 9.19 6.04 -6.64
C SER A 14 9.59 7.48 -6.30
N PHE A 15 10.75 7.68 -5.70
CA PHE A 15 11.30 9.01 -5.46
C PHE A 15 11.46 9.79 -6.78
N ASN A 16 12.04 9.16 -7.79
CA ASN A 16 12.21 9.79 -9.10
C ASN A 16 10.86 10.09 -9.77
N ALA A 17 9.93 9.13 -9.74
CA ALA A 17 8.60 9.29 -10.30
C ALA A 17 7.78 10.39 -9.59
N PHE A 18 7.89 10.49 -8.26
CA PHE A 18 7.25 11.57 -7.50
C PHE A 18 7.80 12.94 -7.90
N LYS A 19 9.13 13.05 -8.03
CA LYS A 19 9.80 14.30 -8.43
C LYS A 19 9.46 14.71 -9.86
N SER A 20 9.31 13.75 -10.78
CA SER A 20 8.89 13.99 -12.16
C SER A 20 7.37 14.08 -12.34
N LYS A 21 6.60 13.97 -11.25
CA LYS A 21 5.12 13.94 -11.25
C LYS A 21 4.51 12.82 -12.10
N ASP A 22 5.22 11.71 -12.25
CA ASP A 22 4.77 10.54 -13.01
C ASP A 22 3.85 9.65 -12.15
N SER A 23 2.57 10.04 -12.11
CA SER A 23 1.53 9.33 -11.36
C SER A 23 1.32 7.89 -11.86
N LEU A 24 1.49 7.64 -13.16
CA LEU A 24 1.31 6.33 -13.77
C LEU A 24 2.40 5.36 -13.30
N LYS A 25 3.65 5.82 -13.31
CA LYS A 25 4.79 5.03 -12.82
C LYS A 25 4.65 4.69 -11.34
N LEU A 26 4.25 5.64 -10.49
CA LEU A 26 4.00 5.37 -9.07
C LEU A 26 2.94 4.28 -8.87
N LYS A 27 1.79 4.37 -9.56
CA LYS A 27 0.76 3.33 -9.46
C LYS A 27 1.27 1.96 -9.93
N LYS A 28 2.08 1.92 -10.98
CA LYS A 28 2.70 0.67 -11.48
C LYS A 28 3.62 0.06 -10.43
N LEU A 29 4.56 0.85 -9.88
CA LEU A 29 5.49 0.41 -8.85
C LEU A 29 4.76 -0.11 -7.61
N SER A 30 3.74 0.62 -7.15
CA SER A 30 2.91 0.17 -6.03
C SER A 30 2.23 -1.18 -6.29
N ASN A 31 1.70 -1.40 -7.49
CA ASN A 31 1.03 -2.66 -7.82
C ASN A 31 2.02 -3.83 -7.86
N GLU A 32 3.23 -3.59 -8.36
CA GLU A 32 4.33 -4.55 -8.34
C GLU A 32 4.73 -4.92 -6.90
N THR A 33 4.77 -3.92 -6.01
CA THR A 33 5.03 -4.15 -4.58
C THR A 33 3.94 -4.97 -3.92
N VAL A 34 2.65 -4.72 -4.21
CA VAL A 34 1.54 -5.55 -3.67
C VAL A 34 1.75 -7.01 -4.03
N HIS A 35 2.03 -7.30 -5.29
CA HIS A 35 2.23 -8.68 -5.76
C HIS A 35 3.38 -9.38 -5.01
N THR A 36 4.50 -8.68 -4.84
CA THR A 36 5.66 -9.22 -4.09
C THR A 36 5.32 -9.40 -2.61
N SER A 37 4.61 -8.43 -2.03
CA SER A 37 4.25 -8.39 -0.62
C SER A 37 3.24 -9.47 -0.22
N SER A 38 2.40 -9.91 -1.14
CA SER A 38 1.46 -11.00 -0.90
C SER A 38 2.17 -12.36 -0.78
N LEU A 39 3.35 -12.49 -1.39
CA LEU A 39 4.17 -13.69 -1.29
C LEU A 39 4.98 -13.70 0.02
N THR A 40 5.54 -12.56 0.42
CA THR A 40 6.42 -12.47 1.60
C THR A 40 5.69 -12.11 2.90
N GLN A 41 4.48 -11.56 2.78
CA GLN A 41 3.67 -11.02 3.89
C GLN A 41 4.42 -9.98 4.74
N ASP A 42 5.48 -9.37 4.20
CA ASP A 42 6.27 -8.37 4.91
C ASP A 42 5.48 -7.05 5.07
N PRO A 43 5.25 -6.59 6.31
CA PRO A 43 4.61 -5.32 6.59
C PRO A 43 5.25 -4.13 5.88
N SER A 44 6.56 -4.14 5.67
CA SER A 44 7.31 -3.02 5.09
C SER A 44 6.98 -2.85 3.60
N ASN A 45 6.95 -3.96 2.86
CA ASN A 45 6.50 -4.00 1.47
C ASN A 45 5.05 -3.48 1.32
N ILE A 46 4.15 -3.90 2.22
CA ILE A 46 2.74 -3.50 2.17
C ILE A 46 2.57 -2.00 2.43
N LEU A 47 3.30 -1.47 3.41
CA LEU A 47 3.32 -0.06 3.73
C LEU A 47 3.80 0.79 2.54
N ILE A 48 4.89 0.36 1.89
CA ILE A 48 5.46 1.02 0.71
C ILE A 48 4.45 1.04 -0.44
N ALA A 49 3.77 -0.10 -0.67
CA ALA A 49 2.76 -0.18 -1.70
C ALA A 49 1.65 0.85 -1.49
N VAL A 50 1.17 1.03 -0.26
CA VAL A 50 0.15 2.05 0.08
C VAL A 50 0.66 3.46 -0.17
N VAL A 51 1.84 3.81 0.38
CA VAL A 51 2.41 5.16 0.24
C VAL A 51 2.52 5.55 -1.21
N ILE A 52 3.18 4.71 -2.01
CA ILE A 52 3.44 5.00 -3.42
C ILE A 52 2.13 5.18 -4.18
N TYR A 53 1.11 4.36 -3.87
CA TYR A 53 -0.20 4.50 -4.50
C TYR A 53 -0.89 5.81 -4.14
N SER A 54 -0.89 6.17 -2.85
CA SER A 54 -1.44 7.42 -2.36
C SER A 54 -0.77 8.62 -3.04
N LEU A 55 0.56 8.61 -3.14
CA LEU A 55 1.32 9.66 -3.84
C LEU A 55 0.94 9.73 -5.32
N GLY A 56 0.81 8.59 -5.99
CA GLY A 56 0.33 8.51 -7.37
C GLY A 56 -1.07 9.12 -7.53
N LYS A 57 -2.00 8.82 -6.61
CA LYS A 57 -3.36 9.38 -6.60
C LYS A 57 -3.41 10.88 -6.32
N LEU A 58 -2.51 11.40 -5.49
CA LEU A 58 -2.40 12.83 -5.26
C LEU A 58 -1.91 13.56 -6.51
N LEU A 59 -0.95 12.99 -7.22
CA LEU A 59 -0.41 13.58 -8.45
C LEU A 59 -1.38 13.55 -9.64
N GLU A 60 -2.40 12.67 -9.65
CA GLU A 60 -3.49 12.72 -10.65
C GLU A 60 -4.35 13.98 -10.54
N ARG A 61 -4.38 14.63 -9.36
CA ARG A 61 -5.24 15.78 -9.09
C ARG A 61 -4.45 17.07 -9.25
N GLU A 62 -4.21 17.49 -10.49
CA GLU A 62 -3.39 18.67 -10.83
C GLU A 62 -3.80 19.94 -10.07
N ASN A 63 -5.08 20.10 -9.79
CA ASN A 63 -5.66 21.21 -9.03
C ASN A 63 -5.04 21.37 -7.63
N TYR A 64 -4.45 20.29 -7.08
CA TYR A 64 -3.83 20.30 -5.76
C TYR A 64 -2.47 20.99 -5.73
N PHE A 65 -1.79 21.08 -6.88
CA PHE A 65 -0.49 21.73 -6.98
C PHE A 65 -0.57 23.23 -6.66
N ASN A 66 -1.75 23.82 -6.86
CA ASN A 66 -2.03 25.22 -6.61
C ASN A 66 -2.55 25.48 -5.18
N LEU A 67 -2.81 24.44 -4.38
CA LEU A 67 -3.33 24.62 -3.03
C LEU A 67 -2.22 25.10 -2.08
N PRO A 68 -2.54 26.02 -1.15
CA PRO A 68 -1.63 26.40 -0.07
C PRO A 68 -1.17 25.17 0.70
N GLY A 69 0.15 25.04 0.89
CA GLY A 69 0.76 23.90 1.57
C GLY A 69 1.28 22.79 0.64
N TRP A 70 0.94 22.79 -0.66
CA TRP A 70 1.45 21.76 -1.60
C TRP A 70 2.98 21.72 -1.68
N LYS A 71 3.63 22.88 -1.86
CA LYS A 71 5.10 22.95 -1.91
C LYS A 71 5.77 22.42 -0.63
N ASN A 72 5.15 22.68 0.52
CA ASN A 72 5.65 22.18 1.80
C ASN A 72 5.48 20.65 1.89
N PHE A 73 4.31 20.14 1.49
CA PHE A 73 4.06 18.71 1.38
C PHE A 73 5.07 18.02 0.44
N GLU A 74 5.24 18.54 -0.77
CA GLU A 74 6.16 18.00 -1.78
C GLU A 74 7.60 17.95 -1.24
N SER A 75 8.07 19.02 -0.59
CA SER A 75 9.40 19.09 0.01
C SER A 75 9.59 18.09 1.15
N LEU A 76 8.62 18.01 2.07
CA LEU A 76 8.65 17.08 3.21
C LEU A 76 8.61 15.63 2.75
N THR A 77 7.72 15.29 1.82
CA THR A 77 7.60 13.94 1.26
C THR A 77 8.87 13.55 0.51
N THR A 78 9.44 14.46 -0.30
CA THR A 78 10.71 14.22 -0.99
C THR A 78 11.85 13.97 -0.01
N SER A 79 11.91 14.74 1.08
CA SER A 79 12.93 14.58 2.12
C SER A 79 12.79 13.25 2.86
N ALA A 80 11.56 12.87 3.22
CA ALA A 80 11.27 11.60 3.88
C ALA A 80 11.62 10.41 3.00
N LEU A 81 11.21 10.41 1.72
CA LEU A 81 11.56 9.36 0.76
C LEU A 81 13.08 9.20 0.62
N LYS A 82 13.82 10.31 0.59
CA LYS A 82 15.29 10.29 0.52
C LYS A 82 15.92 9.68 1.78
N ILE A 83 15.43 10.03 2.97
CA ILE A 83 15.90 9.45 4.24
C ILE A 83 15.63 7.95 4.26
N SER A 84 14.44 7.52 3.84
CA SER A 84 14.07 6.10 3.79
C SER A 84 14.93 5.28 2.82
N ILE A 85 15.32 5.86 1.68
CA ILE A 85 16.28 5.24 0.75
C ILE A 85 17.63 5.01 1.45
N GLU A 86 18.12 6.00 2.20
CA GLU A 86 19.39 5.89 2.93
C GLU A 86 19.33 4.90 4.10
N ASP A 87 18.22 4.86 4.85
CA ASP A 87 18.05 3.91 5.95
C ASP A 87 17.92 2.46 5.45
N LEU A 88 17.24 2.23 4.31
CA LEU A 88 17.20 0.92 3.66
C LEU A 88 18.59 0.48 3.15
N LYS A 89 19.38 1.39 2.57
CA LYS A 89 20.79 1.11 2.17
C LYS A 89 21.65 0.67 3.35
N GLN A 90 21.33 1.14 4.55
CA GLN A 90 22.06 0.82 5.78
C GLN A 90 21.50 -0.42 6.51
N ASN A 91 20.58 -1.18 5.89
CA ASN A 91 19.88 -2.34 6.47
C ASN A 91 19.14 -2.01 7.79
N LYS A 92 18.59 -0.80 7.92
CA LYS A 92 17.85 -0.35 9.13
C LYS A 92 16.34 -0.40 8.90
N GLU A 93 15.79 -1.58 8.65
CA GLU A 93 14.36 -1.78 8.35
C GLU A 93 13.42 -1.25 9.44
N GLU A 94 13.80 -1.30 10.73
CA GLU A 94 12.98 -0.73 11.82
C GLU A 94 12.81 0.79 11.70
N LYS A 95 13.79 1.50 11.12
CA LYS A 95 13.71 2.95 10.90
C LYS A 95 12.78 3.33 9.76
N PHE A 96 12.63 2.45 8.77
CA PHE A 96 11.72 2.67 7.65
C PHE A 96 10.27 2.87 8.12
N THR A 97 9.83 2.09 9.11
CA THR A 97 8.49 2.27 9.72
C THR A 97 8.35 3.64 10.38
N GLN A 98 9.43 4.15 10.99
CA GLN A 98 9.44 5.50 11.58
C GLN A 98 9.37 6.60 10.52
N ASP A 99 10.02 6.42 9.37
CA ASP A 99 9.93 7.38 8.27
C ASP A 99 8.52 7.46 7.70
N PHE A 100 7.81 6.34 7.62
CA PHE A 100 6.40 6.36 7.26
C PHE A 100 5.55 7.14 8.26
N ILE A 101 5.81 6.96 9.56
CA ILE A 101 5.19 7.77 10.61
C ILE A 101 5.51 9.26 10.38
N GLN A 102 6.71 9.60 9.90
CA GLN A 102 7.05 10.99 9.55
C GLN A 102 6.29 11.49 8.33
N ILE A 103 6.07 10.67 7.30
CA ILE A 103 5.22 11.03 6.15
C ILE A 103 3.78 11.28 6.62
N ARG A 104 3.20 10.40 7.43
CA ARG A 104 1.87 10.61 8.03
C ARG A 104 1.81 11.85 8.92
N LYS A 105 2.84 12.09 9.75
CA LYS A 105 2.94 13.31 10.57
C LYS A 105 3.07 14.56 9.69
N ALA A 106 3.81 14.50 8.59
CA ALA A 106 3.94 15.60 7.64
C ALA A 106 2.60 15.93 6.99
N ILE A 107 1.80 14.92 6.66
CA ILE A 107 0.41 15.08 6.19
C ILE A 107 -0.44 15.76 7.26
N GLY A 108 -0.35 15.31 8.52
CA GLY A 108 -1.10 15.89 9.63
C GLY A 108 -0.77 17.36 9.94
N LYS A 109 0.43 17.82 9.55
CA LYS A 109 0.89 19.22 9.67
C LYS A 109 0.38 20.15 8.58
N ILE A 110 -0.18 19.60 7.50
CA ILE A 110 -0.87 20.40 6.48
C ILE A 110 -2.18 20.90 7.08
N SER A 111 -2.60 22.12 6.75
CA SER A 111 -3.86 22.70 7.23
C SER A 111 -4.84 22.95 6.08
N GLY A 112 -6.12 23.07 6.43
CA GLY A 112 -7.18 23.41 5.47
C GLY A 112 -7.59 22.24 4.56
N LYS A 113 -8.16 22.58 3.40
CA LYS A 113 -8.77 21.61 2.47
C LYS A 113 -7.77 20.56 1.97
N LEU A 114 -6.51 20.95 1.77
CA LEU A 114 -5.45 20.03 1.31
C LEU A 114 -5.21 18.88 2.30
N LYS A 115 -5.23 19.16 3.61
CA LYS A 115 -5.11 18.13 4.65
C LYS A 115 -6.19 17.06 4.49
N LYS A 116 -7.45 17.49 4.47
CA LYS A 116 -8.61 16.60 4.35
C LYS A 116 -8.53 15.75 3.08
N TYR A 117 -8.14 16.35 1.96
CA TYR A 117 -7.98 15.61 0.71
C TYR A 117 -6.87 14.57 0.77
N ILE A 118 -5.74 14.91 1.39
CA ILE A 118 -4.64 13.95 1.53
C ILE A 118 -5.04 12.81 2.47
N GLU A 119 -5.67 13.11 3.60
CA GLU A 119 -6.18 12.10 4.54
C GLU A 119 -7.19 11.16 3.85
N GLU A 120 -8.17 11.69 3.12
CA GLU A 120 -9.14 10.89 2.35
C GLU A 120 -8.46 10.01 1.29
N VAL A 121 -7.41 10.52 0.61
CA VAL A 121 -6.67 9.73 -0.39
C VAL A 121 -5.88 8.61 0.27
N PHE A 122 -5.26 8.85 1.43
CA PHE A 122 -4.53 7.83 2.16
C PHE A 122 -5.46 6.76 2.72
N GLU A 123 -6.56 7.12 3.40
CA GLU A 123 -7.56 6.15 3.89
C GLU A 123 -8.10 5.27 2.76
N LYS A 124 -8.48 5.88 1.63
CA LYS A 124 -8.99 5.13 0.48
C LYS A 124 -7.92 4.22 -0.13
N SER A 125 -6.66 4.66 -0.15
CA SER A 125 -5.54 3.88 -0.66
C SER A 125 -5.22 2.69 0.24
N GLU A 126 -5.29 2.85 1.55
CA GLU A 126 -5.14 1.78 2.54
C GLU A 126 -6.21 0.69 2.31
N ILE A 127 -7.48 1.08 2.21
CA ILE A 127 -8.58 0.14 1.93
C ILE A 127 -8.40 -0.54 0.56
N THR A 128 -8.03 0.21 -0.48
CA THR A 128 -7.82 -0.35 -1.83
C THR A 128 -6.66 -1.35 -1.88
N LYS A 129 -5.60 -1.13 -1.09
CA LYS A 129 -4.45 -2.03 -1.08
C LYS A 129 -4.69 -3.23 -0.17
N ALA A 130 -5.38 -3.02 0.95
CA ALA A 130 -5.91 -4.08 1.79
C ALA A 130 -6.75 -5.06 0.98
N SER A 131 -7.65 -4.56 0.13
CA SER A 131 -8.50 -5.43 -0.68
C SER A 131 -7.69 -6.32 -1.62
N ARG A 132 -6.64 -5.80 -2.25
CA ARG A 132 -5.73 -6.58 -3.12
C ARG A 132 -4.87 -7.57 -2.35
N ILE A 133 -4.45 -7.22 -1.14
CA ILE A 133 -3.72 -8.17 -0.28
C ILE A 133 -4.64 -9.33 0.12
N TYR A 134 -5.90 -9.03 0.41
CA TYR A 134 -6.94 -10.03 0.65
C TYR A 134 -7.25 -10.88 -0.60
N GLU A 135 -7.25 -10.31 -1.81
CA GLU A 135 -7.36 -11.06 -3.09
C GLU A 135 -6.28 -12.15 -3.22
N HIS A 136 -5.12 -11.92 -2.63
CA HIS A 136 -4.00 -12.86 -2.66
C HIS A 136 -4.02 -13.88 -1.51
N GLY A 137 -5.12 -14.01 -0.78
CA GLY A 137 -5.34 -15.08 0.19
C GLY A 137 -4.93 -14.77 1.64
N ILE A 138 -4.53 -13.53 1.95
CA ILE A 138 -4.30 -13.12 3.35
C ILE A 138 -5.65 -12.86 4.02
N SER A 139 -5.84 -13.34 5.26
CA SER A 139 -7.10 -13.15 5.98
C SER A 139 -7.47 -11.68 6.18
N LEU A 140 -8.77 -11.37 6.25
CA LEU A 140 -9.27 -10.01 6.53
C LEU A 140 -8.67 -9.42 7.82
N GLY A 141 -8.59 -10.22 8.88
CA GLY A 141 -8.08 -9.76 10.19
C GLY A 141 -6.60 -9.40 10.16
N GLN A 142 -5.77 -10.23 9.52
CA GLN A 142 -4.34 -9.95 9.35
C GLN A 142 -4.13 -8.71 8.47
N THR A 143 -4.84 -8.62 7.35
CA THR A 143 -4.76 -7.50 6.42
C THR A 143 -5.15 -6.17 7.10
N SER A 144 -6.23 -6.19 7.88
CA SER A 144 -6.70 -5.01 8.61
C SER A 144 -5.70 -4.55 9.67
N LYS A 145 -5.16 -5.50 10.44
CA LYS A 145 -4.12 -5.23 11.46
C LYS A 145 -2.85 -4.66 10.84
N LEU A 146 -2.46 -5.18 9.69
CA LEU A 146 -1.24 -4.79 8.99
C LEU A 146 -1.29 -3.34 8.49
N LEU A 147 -2.46 -2.93 8.01
CA LEU A 147 -2.67 -1.61 7.41
C LEU A 147 -3.25 -0.58 8.37
N GLY A 148 -3.62 -1.00 9.59
CA GLY A 148 -4.20 -0.11 10.60
C GLY A 148 -5.59 0.39 10.23
N ILE A 149 -6.34 -0.37 9.42
CA ILE A 149 -7.72 -0.10 9.04
C ILE A 149 -8.68 -1.01 9.80
N THR A 150 -9.96 -0.67 9.87
CA THR A 150 -10.94 -1.54 10.52
C THR A 150 -11.31 -2.72 9.61
N ILE A 151 -11.59 -3.88 10.23
CA ILE A 151 -12.12 -5.05 9.51
C ILE A 151 -13.44 -4.69 8.80
N TYR A 152 -14.24 -3.80 9.39
CA TYR A 152 -15.50 -3.35 8.81
C TYR A 152 -15.29 -2.57 7.50
N ASP A 153 -14.35 -1.64 7.47
CA ASP A 153 -14.04 -0.86 6.26
C ASP A 153 -13.55 -1.75 5.14
N LEU A 154 -12.70 -2.72 5.47
CA LEU A 154 -12.19 -3.69 4.50
C LEU A 154 -13.31 -4.59 3.96
N ALA A 155 -14.13 -5.17 4.85
CA ALA A 155 -15.23 -6.06 4.47
C ALA A 155 -16.29 -5.35 3.61
N ASN A 156 -16.64 -4.11 3.95
CA ASN A 156 -17.58 -3.31 3.18
C ASN A 156 -17.06 -3.04 1.77
N TYR A 157 -15.77 -2.69 1.64
CA TYR A 157 -15.16 -2.44 0.34
C TYR A 157 -15.03 -3.70 -0.52
N THR A 158 -14.57 -4.83 0.05
CA THR A 158 -14.42 -6.09 -0.69
C THR A 158 -15.77 -6.68 -1.10
N GLY A 159 -16.80 -6.50 -0.27
CA GLY A 159 -18.17 -6.93 -0.59
C GLY A 159 -18.82 -6.14 -1.74
N GLN A 160 -18.51 -4.84 -1.86
CA GLN A 160 -18.99 -4.01 -2.97
C GLN A 160 -18.25 -4.26 -4.29
N THR A 161 -17.03 -4.79 -4.24
CA THR A 161 -16.15 -4.95 -5.40
C THR A 161 -16.11 -6.37 -5.95
N GLY A 162 -16.81 -7.33 -5.34
CA GLY A 162 -16.85 -8.73 -5.78
C GLY A 162 -15.54 -9.50 -5.53
N ILE A 163 -14.62 -8.90 -4.78
CA ILE A 163 -13.28 -9.43 -4.52
C ILE A 163 -13.31 -10.76 -3.74
N SER A 164 -14.34 -10.98 -2.93
CA SER A 164 -14.58 -12.25 -2.25
C SER A 164 -14.89 -13.42 -3.19
N GLU A 165 -15.18 -13.16 -4.46
CA GLU A 165 -15.52 -14.18 -5.47
C GLU A 165 -14.31 -14.62 -6.31
N VAL A 166 -13.13 -14.03 -6.10
CA VAL A 166 -11.89 -14.41 -6.81
C VAL A 166 -11.50 -15.84 -6.45
N SER A 167 -11.12 -16.65 -7.44
CA SER A 167 -10.87 -18.10 -7.32
C SER A 167 -9.89 -18.50 -6.22
N LEU A 168 -8.92 -17.64 -5.89
CA LEU A 168 -7.95 -17.85 -4.80
C LEU A 168 -8.60 -17.82 -3.40
N ASN A 169 -9.73 -17.14 -3.26
CA ASN A 169 -10.48 -17.00 -2.00
C ASN A 169 -11.71 -17.92 -1.93
N GLN A 170 -11.99 -18.68 -2.98
CA GLN A 170 -13.08 -19.64 -2.99
C GLN A 170 -12.70 -20.87 -2.17
N THR A 171 -13.39 -21.08 -1.06
CA THR A 171 -13.33 -22.34 -0.34
C THR A 171 -14.02 -23.42 -1.16
N ILE A 172 -13.34 -24.55 -1.33
CA ILE A 172 -13.87 -25.75 -1.97
C ILE A 172 -15.18 -26.15 -1.27
N ASN A 173 -16.24 -26.48 -2.01
CA ASN A 173 -17.53 -26.80 -1.38
C ASN A 173 -17.43 -28.09 -0.54
N GLU A 174 -18.38 -28.31 0.38
CA GLU A 174 -18.35 -29.49 1.27
C GLU A 174 -18.31 -30.83 0.53
N LYS A 175 -19.06 -30.97 -0.59
CA LYS A 175 -19.08 -32.19 -1.40
C LYS A 175 -17.74 -32.46 -2.09
N GLU A 176 -17.11 -31.43 -2.62
CA GLU A 176 -15.79 -31.54 -3.25
C GLU A 176 -14.69 -31.84 -2.22
N ARG A 177 -14.80 -31.30 -0.99
CA ARG A 177 -13.91 -31.66 0.12
C ARG A 177 -14.03 -33.12 0.53
N VAL A 178 -15.26 -33.64 0.61
CA VAL A 178 -15.51 -35.07 0.90
C VAL A 178 -14.91 -35.94 -0.21
N LYS A 179 -15.11 -35.58 -1.48
CA LYS A 179 -14.56 -36.32 -2.60
C LYS A 179 -13.02 -36.34 -2.63
N MET A 180 -12.35 -35.22 -2.36
CA MET A 180 -10.88 -35.21 -2.25
C MET A 180 -10.38 -36.12 -1.12
N LEU A 181 -11.10 -36.16 0.01
CA LEU A 181 -10.80 -37.08 1.11
C LEU A 181 -10.95 -38.54 0.67
N GLU A 182 -12.02 -38.88 -0.03
CA GLU A 182 -12.23 -40.22 -0.58
C GLU A 182 -11.10 -40.61 -1.55
N ASP A 183 -10.72 -39.71 -2.46
CA ASP A 183 -9.66 -39.93 -3.46
C ASP A 183 -8.25 -40.06 -2.83
N MET A 184 -8.01 -39.53 -1.63
CA MET A 184 -6.72 -39.65 -0.92
C MET A 184 -6.54 -40.98 -0.19
N PHE A 185 -7.64 -41.67 0.12
CA PHE A 185 -7.64 -42.93 0.88
C PHE A 185 -8.01 -44.16 0.05
N ILE A 186 -8.05 -44.01 -1.29
CA ILE A 186 -8.25 -45.10 -2.28
C ILE A 186 -6.94 -45.38 -3.01
#